data_AF-A0A1J0F7E8-F1
#
_entry.id   AF-A0A1J0F7E8-F1
#
_cell.length_a   1.000
_cell.length_b   1.000
_cell.length_c   1.000
_cell.angle_alpha   90.00
_cell.angle_beta   90.00
_cell.angle_gamma   90.00
#
_symmetry.space_group_name_H-M   'P 1'
#
loop_
_entity.id
_entity.type
_entity.pdbx_description
1 polymer ?
#
loop_
_entity_poly.entity_id
_entity_poly.type
_entity_poly.pdbx_seq_one_letter_code
_entity_poly.pdbx_strand_id
1 'polypeptide(L)' 'MFDINWLLLRLVTFFILGGILIDLEILIFLAGFLFLHISLGLKTILNDYIHINKIKIILLVLVRISSIEISRYILELLL' A
#
# COMPACT_ATOMS: atom_id res chain seq x y z
N MET A 1 21.44 -43.43 1.48
CA MET A 1 20.50 -42.96 0.44
C MET A 1 19.95 -41.63 0.91
N PHE A 2 19.97 -40.60 0.06
CA PHE A 2 19.34 -39.32 0.41
C PHE A 2 17.83 -39.52 0.42
N ASP A 3 17.16 -39.15 1.50
CA ASP A 3 15.70 -39.24 1.57
C ASP A 3 15.10 -38.03 0.84
N ILE A 4 14.68 -38.26 -0.39
CA ILE A 4 14.07 -37.25 -1.25
C ILE A 4 12.79 -36.68 -0.60
N ASN A 5 12.03 -37.50 0.14
CA ASN A 5 10.82 -37.05 0.82
C ASN A 5 11.14 -36.06 1.94
N TRP A 6 12.21 -36.31 2.70
CA TRP A 6 12.68 -35.39 3.74
C TRP A 6 13.11 -34.03 3.17
N LEU A 7 13.78 -34.02 2.01
CA LEU A 7 14.19 -32.79 1.32
C LEU A 7 12.98 -32.02 0.79
N LEU A 8 12.06 -32.70 0.11
CA LEU A 8 10.83 -32.11 -0.44
C LEU A 8 9.99 -31.46 0.66
N LEU A 9 9.85 -32.12 1.82
CA LEU A 9 9.09 -31.59 2.95
C LEU A 9 9.66 -30.27 3.48
N ARG A 10 11.00 -30.12 3.49
CA ARG A 10 11.65 -28.85 3.88
C ARG A 10 11.48 -27.77 2.82
N LEU A 11 11.57 -28.12 1.53
CA LEU A 11 11.38 -27.19 0.43
C LEU A 11 9.98 -26.61 0.41
N VAL A 12 8.95 -27.40 0.74
CA VAL A 12 7.56 -26.91 0.85
C VAL A 12 7.47 -25.74 1.85
N THR A 13 8.10 -25.86 3.02
CA THR A 13 8.13 -24.76 4.00
C THR A 13 8.80 -23.51 3.44
N PHE A 14 9.92 -23.66 2.73
CA PHE A 14 10.60 -22.53 2.09
C PHE A 14 9.72 -21.86 1.01
N PHE A 15 9.03 -22.65 0.18
CA PHE A 15 8.14 -22.10 -0.84
C PHE A 15 6.91 -21.43 -0.25
N ILE A 16 6.33 -21.96 0.83
CA ILE A 16 5.21 -21.32 1.53
C ILE A 16 5.64 -19.97 2.11
N LEU A 17 6.78 -19.93 2.81
CA LEU A 17 7.31 -18.67 3.35
C LEU A 17 7.63 -17.67 2.23
N GLY A 18 8.24 -18.14 1.13
CA GLY A 18 8.51 -17.29 -0.04
C GLY A 18 7.22 -16.75 -0.67
N GLY A 19 6.19 -17.57 -0.81
CA GLY A 19 4.88 -17.16 -1.32
C GLY A 19 4.25 -16.07 -0.46
N ILE A 20 4.21 -16.25 0.86
CA ILE A 20 3.68 -15.24 1.80
C ILE A 20 4.42 -13.90 1.67
N LEU A 21 5.75 -13.92 1.52
CA LEU A 21 6.54 -12.70 1.36
C LEU A 21 6.24 -11.99 0.03
N ILE A 22 6.08 -12.73 -1.07
CA ILE A 22 5.71 -12.17 -2.38
C ILE A 22 4.31 -11.58 -2.33
N ASP A 23 3.35 -12.27 -1.71
CA ASP A 23 1.97 -11.78 -1.56
C ASP A 23 1.94 -10.46 -0.76
N LEU A 24 2.73 -10.39 0.33
CA LEU A 24 2.87 -9.17 1.12
C LEU A 24 3.50 -8.02 0.32
N GLU A 25 4.54 -8.30 -0.47
CA GLU A 25 5.20 -7.32 -1.33
C GLU A 25 4.21 -6.74 -2.36
N ILE A 26 3.46 -7.61 -3.04
CA ILE A 26 2.45 -7.20 -4.03
C ILE A 26 1.37 -6.34 -3.35
N LEU A 27 0.91 -6.74 -2.16
CA LEU A 27 -0.09 -5.98 -1.41
C LEU A 27 0.40 -4.57 -1.06
N ILE A 28 1.62 -4.45 -0.50
CA ILE A 28 2.23 -3.17 -0.14
C ILE A 28 2.43 -2.31 -1.39
N PHE A 29 2.91 -2.89 -2.49
CA PHE A 29 3.11 -2.20 -3.76
C PHE A 29 1.81 -1.63 -4.30
N LEU A 30 0.74 -2.44 -4.36
CA LEU A 30 -0.58 -2.00 -4.85
C LEU A 30 -1.18 -0.92 -3.95
N ALA A 31 -1.09 -1.08 -2.63
CA ALA A 31 -1.58 -0.10 -1.68
C ALA A 31 -0.85 1.25 -1.84
N GLY A 32 0.48 1.23 -1.97
CA GLY A 32 1.29 2.44 -2.21
C GLY A 32 0.99 3.10 -3.55
N PHE A 33 0.80 2.32 -4.61
CA PHE A 33 0.43 2.82 -5.93
C PHE A 33 -0.95 3.51 -5.91
N LEU A 34 -1.95 2.85 -5.32
CA LEU A 34 -3.31 3.39 -5.20
C LEU A 34 -3.31 4.69 -4.40
N PHE A 35 -2.57 4.71 -3.29
CA PHE A 35 -2.40 5.89 -2.46
C PHE A 35 -1.80 7.08 -3.24
N LEU A 36 -0.72 6.83 -3.98
CA LEU A 36 -0.08 7.84 -4.82
C LEU A 36 -1.05 8.36 -5.88
N HIS A 37 -1.73 7.44 -6.58
CA HIS A 37 -2.69 7.77 -7.63
C HIS A 37 -3.81 8.69 -7.10
N ILE A 38 -4.42 8.32 -5.98
CA ILE A 38 -5.49 9.12 -5.34
C ILE A 38 -4.95 10.50 -4.91
N SER A 39 -3.76 10.56 -4.29
CA SER A 39 -3.17 11.83 -3.84
C SER A 39 -2.93 12.79 -5.00
N LEU A 40 -2.39 12.29 -6.12
CA LEU A 40 -2.16 13.09 -7.31
C LEU A 40 -3.48 13.51 -7.96
N GLY A 41 -4.44 12.60 -8.11
CA GLY A 41 -5.76 12.89 -8.66
C GLY A 41 -6.49 13.99 -7.89
N LEU A 42 -6.52 13.90 -6.56
CA LEU A 42 -7.14 14.93 -5.70
C LEU A 42 -6.42 16.28 -5.82
N LYS A 43 -5.08 16.29 -5.85
CA LYS A 43 -4.33 17.54 -6.04
C LYS A 43 -4.64 18.19 -7.38
N THR A 44 -4.75 17.41 -8.45
CA THR A 44 -5.14 17.92 -9.78
C THR A 44 -6.53 18.52 -9.75
N ILE A 45 -7.53 17.81 -9.19
CA ILE A 45 -8.90 18.34 -9.04
C ILE A 45 -8.90 19.67 -8.24
N LEU A 46 -8.18 19.72 -7.13
CA LEU A 46 -8.08 20.95 -6.33
C LEU A 46 -7.38 22.08 -7.09
N ASN A 47 -6.43 21.78 -7.97
CA ASN A 47 -5.75 22.77 -8.77
C ASN A 47 -6.65 23.32 -9.89
N ASP A 48 -7.45 22.46 -10.50
CA ASP A 48 -8.27 22.80 -11.66
C ASP A 48 -9.55 23.55 -11.27
N TYR A 49 -10.17 23.17 -10.15
CA TYR A 49 -11.50 23.66 -9.78
C TYR A 49 -11.53 24.66 -8.61
N ILE A 50 -10.48 24.74 -7.78
CA ILE A 50 -10.48 25.65 -6.61
C ILE A 50 -9.54 26.83 -6.86
N HIS A 51 -10.14 27.99 -7.10
CA HIS A 51 -9.39 29.23 -7.37
C HIS A 51 -9.20 30.13 -6.14
N ILE A 52 -9.89 29.85 -5.03
CA ILE A 52 -9.71 30.59 -3.78
C ILE A 52 -8.58 29.95 -2.97
N ASN A 53 -7.42 30.62 -2.92
CA ASN A 53 -6.20 30.09 -2.31
C ASN A 53 -6.39 29.62 -0.85
N LYS A 54 -7.16 30.35 -0.04
CA LYS A 54 -7.42 29.96 1.36
C LYS A 54 -8.15 28.62 1.46
N ILE A 55 -9.16 28.40 0.61
CA ILE A 55 -9.92 27.15 0.56
C ILE A 55 -9.03 26.02 0.03
N LYS A 56 -8.26 26.28 -1.02
CA LYS A 56 -7.33 25.32 -1.61
C LYS A 56 -6.31 24.80 -0.59
N ILE A 57 -5.73 25.69 0.22
CA ILE A 57 -4.77 25.30 1.27
C ILE A 57 -5.45 24.40 2.31
N ILE A 58 -6.65 24.75 2.79
CA ILE A 58 -7.40 23.92 3.76
C ILE A 58 -7.65 22.53 3.17
N LEU A 59 -8.11 22.45 1.92
CA LEU A 59 -8.37 21.17 1.25
C LEU A 59 -7.09 20.35 1.06
N LEU A 60 -5.96 20.97 0.73
CA LEU A 60 -4.68 20.27 0.62
C LEU A 60 -4.20 19.72 1.98
N VAL A 61 -4.45 20.43 3.08
CA VAL A 61 -4.18 19.94 4.44
C VAL A 61 -5.08 18.73 4.75
N LEU A 62 -6.37 18.80 4.43
CA LEU A 62 -7.30 17.68 4.62
C LEU A 62 -6.89 16.46 3.79
N VAL A 63 -6.46 16.64 2.54
CA VAL A 63 -5.92 15.55 1.71
C VAL A 63 -4.70 14.90 2.36
N ARG A 64 -3.81 15.69 2.99
CA ARG A 64 -2.66 15.13 3.73
C ARG A 64 -3.11 14.36 4.98
N ILE A 65 -4.06 14.87 5.74
CA ILE A 65 -4.59 14.20 6.94
C ILE A 65 -5.27 12.88 6.55
N SER A 66 -6.16 12.90 5.54
CA SER A 66 -6.81 11.69 5.05
C SER A 66 -5.80 10.67 4.52
N SER A 67 -4.73 11.14 3.89
CA SER A 67 -3.63 10.29 3.46
C SER A 67 -2.97 9.56 4.64
N ILE A 68 -2.63 10.28 5.71
CA ILE A 68 -2.04 9.66 6.91
C ILE A 68 -3.00 8.62 7.51
N GLU A 69 -4.28 8.95 7.56
CA GLU A 69 -5.31 8.08 8.13
C GLU A 69 -5.51 6.79 7.30
N ILE A 70 -5.54 6.90 5.97
CA ILE A 70 -5.58 5.73 5.07
C ILE A 70 -4.34 4.84 5.28
N SER A 71 -3.16 5.44 5.39
CA SER A 71 -1.93 4.67 5.66
C SER A 71 -1.99 3.96 7.02
N ARG A 72 -2.56 4.58 8.05
CA ARG A 72 -2.80 3.95 9.35
C ARG A 72 -3.70 2.72 9.22
N TYR A 73 -4.82 2.83 8.50
CA TYR A 73 -5.73 1.70 8.28
C TYR A 73 -5.10 0.57 7.46
N ILE A 74 -4.25 0.89 6.47
CA ILE A 74 -3.50 -0.13 5.73
C ILE A 74 -2.54 -0.89 6.67
N LEU A 75 -1.85 -0.17 7.57
CA LEU A 75 -0.97 -0.80 8.56
C LEU A 75 -1.76 -1.64 9.57
N GLU A 76 -2.94 -1.20 10.01
CA GLU A 76 -3.83 -1.97 10.89
C GLU A 76 -4.37 -3.23 10.23
N LEU A 77 -4.55 -3.24 8.90
CA LEU A 77 -4.94 -4.45 8.18
C LEU A 77 -3.80 -5.49 8.12
N LEU A 78 -2.54 -5.03 8.19
CA LEU A 78 -1.34 -5.87 8.10
C LEU A 78 -0.88 -6.43 9.45
N LEU A 79 -1.31 -5.84 10.57
CA LEU A 79 -0.93 -6.19 11.94
C LEU A 79 -2.04 -6.96 12.67
#